data_AF-A0A2M9ZGU9-F1
#
_entry.id   AF-A0A2M9ZGU9-F1
#
_cell.length_a   1.000
_cell.length_b   1.000
_cell.length_c   1.000
_cell.angle_alpha   90.00
_cell.angle_beta   90.00
_cell.angle_gamma   90.00
#
_symmetry.space_group_name_H-M   'P 1'
#
loop_
_entity.id
_entity.type
_entity.pdbx_description
1 polymer ?
#
loop_
_entity_poly.entity_id
_entity_poly.type
_entity_poly.pdbx_seq_one_letter_code
_entity_poly.pdbx_strand_id
1 'polypeptide(L)'
;MFCIFTPASAASETDRDFLRFVKEGDLRKVEALLAQGATVDAKDEEGRTALMLAEGEDVVEFLIKHGANLNAQDADGNSVLFYRLLPILKVKVPDMDDLAEAKRLIESGALVEYMARKGEEQHPVSLLNMAIRNQSLVLVKFLVENGANPNHDPGGVEEYPLFLAVGGSSSPPTLAIVEYLLANGSKAVFTSRLKEISGPTGSKQIGARNALHFVTESPNADPKIYDVLVKAGTNINHRDAEGRSPLIEAVLRKNVQGALKLIQLGADISLADNQGKTALDLAKEAHLPEIEKVLTEKNSAKAQ
;
A
#
# COMPACT_ATOMS: atom_id res chain seq x y z
N MET A 1 -46.17 13.16 8.06
CA MET A 1 -44.84 13.70 7.73
C MET A 1 -44.29 12.82 6.62
N PHE A 2 -44.55 13.18 5.36
CA PHE A 2 -44.11 12.41 4.20
C PHE A 2 -42.67 12.82 3.88
N CYS A 3 -41.73 11.87 3.99
CA CYS A 3 -40.39 12.04 3.45
C CYS A 3 -40.48 12.03 1.92
N ILE A 4 -40.17 13.17 1.31
CA ILE A 4 -40.03 13.29 -0.13
C ILE A 4 -38.69 12.64 -0.48
N PHE A 5 -38.74 11.45 -1.06
CA PHE A 5 -37.61 10.79 -1.66
C PHE A 5 -37.35 11.52 -2.99
N THR A 6 -36.33 12.37 -3.07
CA THR A 6 -35.87 12.91 -4.35
C THR A 6 -35.09 11.81 -5.07
N PRO A 7 -35.54 11.33 -6.25
CA PRO A 7 -34.76 10.37 -7.01
C PRO A 7 -33.46 11.03 -7.51
N ALA A 8 -32.41 10.23 -7.69
CA ALA A 8 -31.19 10.64 -8.37
C ALA A 8 -31.56 11.30 -9.71
N SER A 9 -31.11 12.53 -9.90
CA SER A 9 -31.40 13.33 -11.10
C SER A 9 -30.90 12.58 -12.33
N ALA A 10 -31.79 12.21 -13.25
CA ALA A 10 -31.41 11.81 -14.58
C ALA A 10 -30.60 12.96 -15.20
N ALA A 11 -29.36 12.70 -15.65
CA ALA A 11 -28.54 13.68 -16.33
C ALA A 11 -29.34 14.30 -17.49
N SER A 12 -29.35 15.63 -17.57
CA SER A 12 -30.06 16.33 -18.65
C SER A 12 -29.49 15.92 -20.01
N GLU A 13 -30.26 16.05 -21.09
CA GLU A 13 -29.75 15.80 -22.44
C GLU A 13 -28.47 16.62 -22.71
N THR A 14 -28.43 17.85 -22.21
CA THR A 14 -27.27 18.74 -22.22
C THR A 14 -26.05 18.15 -21.50
N ASP A 15 -26.23 17.55 -20.32
CA ASP A 15 -25.14 16.90 -19.58
C ASP A 15 -24.63 15.64 -20.30
N ARG A 16 -25.53 14.87 -20.95
CA ARG A 16 -25.13 13.68 -21.72
C ARG A 16 -24.27 14.07 -22.93
N ASP A 17 -24.68 15.08 -23.68
CA ASP A 17 -23.91 15.61 -24.80
C ASP A 17 -22.58 16.24 -24.34
N PHE A 18 -22.59 16.93 -23.19
CA PHE A 18 -21.38 17.47 -22.57
C PHE A 18 -20.38 16.37 -22.25
N LEU A 19 -20.81 15.31 -21.56
CA LEU A 19 -19.95 14.16 -21.24
C LEU A 19 -19.42 13.45 -22.49
N ARG A 20 -20.23 13.37 -23.57
CA ARG A 20 -19.75 12.82 -24.85
C ARG A 20 -18.61 13.68 -25.41
N PHE A 21 -18.76 15.00 -25.48
CA PHE A 21 -17.71 15.87 -26.04
C PHE A 21 -16.47 15.99 -25.15
N VAL A 22 -16.62 15.83 -23.84
CA VAL A 22 -15.50 15.67 -22.90
C VAL A 22 -14.70 14.40 -23.21
N LYS A 23 -15.35 13.26 -23.47
CA LYS A 23 -14.70 12.00 -23.88
C LYS A 23 -14.05 12.09 -25.26
N GLU A 24 -14.57 12.93 -26.14
CA GLU A 24 -14.02 13.15 -27.49
C GLU A 24 -12.85 14.16 -27.50
N GLY A 25 -12.62 14.89 -26.40
CA GLY A 25 -11.61 15.96 -26.34
C GLY A 25 -11.98 17.23 -27.13
N ASP A 26 -13.26 17.47 -27.42
CA ASP A 26 -13.71 18.62 -28.22
C ASP A 26 -13.94 19.85 -27.33
N LEU A 27 -12.86 20.54 -26.96
CA LEU A 27 -12.89 21.71 -26.07
C LEU A 27 -13.92 22.77 -26.49
N ARG A 28 -14.07 23.04 -27.80
CA ARG A 28 -15.01 24.07 -28.28
C ARG A 28 -16.45 23.72 -27.94
N LYS A 29 -16.82 22.44 -28.07
CA LYS A 29 -18.17 21.98 -27.71
C LYS A 29 -18.35 21.88 -26.20
N VAL A 30 -17.31 21.49 -25.46
CA VAL A 30 -17.30 21.52 -23.99
C VAL A 30 -17.57 22.94 -23.48
N GLU A 31 -16.85 23.95 -24.00
CA GLU A 31 -17.06 25.36 -23.70
C GLU A 31 -18.50 25.82 -24.01
N ALA A 32 -19.00 25.49 -25.21
CA ALA A 32 -20.32 25.89 -25.64
C ALA A 32 -21.44 25.31 -24.77
N LEU A 33 -21.31 24.04 -24.37
CA LEU A 33 -22.32 23.39 -23.52
C LEU A 33 -22.26 23.84 -22.07
N LEU A 34 -21.07 24.13 -21.54
CA LEU A 34 -20.94 24.74 -20.22
C LEU A 34 -21.61 26.12 -20.18
N ALA A 35 -21.46 26.93 -21.23
CA ALA A 35 -22.15 28.21 -21.39
C ALA A 35 -23.69 28.08 -21.53
N GLN A 36 -24.18 26.92 -21.99
CA GLN A 36 -25.61 26.58 -22.07
C GLN A 36 -26.18 26.00 -20.77
N GLY A 37 -25.35 25.89 -19.73
CA GLY A 37 -25.77 25.41 -18.41
C GLY A 37 -25.53 23.93 -18.15
N ALA A 38 -24.68 23.25 -18.94
CA ALA A 38 -24.17 21.93 -18.56
C ALA A 38 -23.45 22.02 -17.21
N THR A 39 -23.52 20.94 -16.42
CA THR A 39 -22.86 20.90 -15.11
C THR A 39 -21.39 20.50 -15.28
N VAL A 40 -20.45 21.28 -14.73
CA VAL A 40 -19.00 20.98 -14.79
C VAL A 40 -18.68 19.61 -14.17
N ASP A 41 -19.42 19.23 -13.13
CA ASP A 41 -19.36 17.93 -12.44
C ASP A 41 -20.44 16.94 -12.91
N ALA A 42 -20.94 17.08 -14.15
CA ALA A 42 -21.85 16.11 -14.74
C ALA A 42 -21.30 14.69 -14.59
N LYS A 43 -22.19 13.72 -14.35
CA LYS A 43 -21.83 12.32 -14.13
C LYS A 43 -22.48 11.39 -15.13
N ASP A 44 -21.77 10.35 -15.54
CA ASP A 44 -22.36 9.24 -16.30
C ASP A 44 -23.03 8.20 -15.41
N GLU A 45 -23.48 7.09 -16.01
CA GLU A 45 -24.24 6.04 -15.33
C GLU A 45 -23.42 5.31 -14.25
N GLU A 46 -22.10 5.29 -14.38
CA GLU A 46 -21.17 4.76 -13.38
C GLU A 46 -20.78 5.80 -12.31
N GLY A 47 -21.35 7.01 -12.37
CA GLY A 47 -21.05 8.10 -11.46
C GLY A 47 -19.73 8.81 -11.72
N ARG A 48 -19.07 8.53 -12.86
CA ARG A 48 -17.80 9.18 -13.24
C ARG A 48 -18.08 10.62 -13.64
N THR A 49 -17.31 11.56 -13.09
CA THR A 49 -17.44 12.98 -13.43
C THR A 49 -16.88 13.28 -14.81
N ALA A 50 -17.24 14.43 -15.39
CA ALA A 50 -16.62 14.94 -16.60
C ALA A 50 -15.09 14.93 -16.51
N LEU A 51 -14.52 15.37 -15.39
CA LEU A 51 -13.07 15.39 -15.20
C LEU A 51 -12.44 13.98 -15.21
N MET A 52 -13.13 12.95 -14.71
CA MET A 52 -12.65 11.55 -14.78
C MET A 52 -12.69 10.98 -16.20
N LEU A 53 -13.56 11.52 -17.05
CA LEU A 53 -13.83 11.06 -18.41
C LEU A 53 -13.06 11.86 -19.48
N ALA A 54 -12.46 12.98 -19.08
CA ALA A 54 -11.84 13.92 -20.00
C ALA A 54 -10.66 13.29 -20.74
N GLU A 55 -10.67 13.47 -22.05
CA GLU A 55 -9.55 13.22 -22.95
C GLU A 55 -9.04 14.57 -23.47
N GLY A 56 -7.72 14.71 -23.61
CA GLY A 56 -7.09 15.98 -24.00
C GLY A 56 -6.72 16.86 -22.81
N GLU A 57 -5.47 17.33 -22.80
CA GLU A 57 -4.91 18.19 -21.75
C GLU A 57 -5.65 19.53 -21.63
N ASP A 58 -6.09 20.08 -22.76
CA ASP A 58 -6.82 21.34 -22.85
C ASP A 58 -8.23 21.24 -22.24
N VAL A 59 -8.93 20.13 -22.44
CA VAL A 59 -10.22 19.85 -21.77
C VAL A 59 -10.03 19.69 -20.27
N VAL A 60 -9.02 18.94 -19.83
CA VAL A 60 -8.71 18.75 -18.40
C VAL A 60 -8.42 20.09 -17.73
N GLU A 61 -7.54 20.90 -18.31
CA GLU A 61 -7.23 22.24 -17.80
C GLU A 61 -8.46 23.13 -17.74
N PHE A 62 -9.29 23.09 -18.78
CA PHE A 62 -10.52 23.86 -18.84
C PHE A 62 -11.47 23.49 -17.70
N LEU A 63 -11.71 22.19 -17.47
CA LEU A 63 -12.58 21.71 -16.41
C LEU A 63 -12.06 22.10 -15.02
N ILE A 64 -10.75 21.99 -14.77
CA ILE A 64 -10.12 22.43 -13.52
C ILE A 64 -10.33 23.93 -13.30
N LYS A 65 -10.08 24.76 -14.33
CA LYS A 65 -10.27 26.23 -14.26
C LYS A 65 -11.73 26.63 -14.00
N HIS A 66 -12.69 25.78 -14.39
CA HIS A 66 -14.12 25.98 -14.17
C HIS A 66 -14.64 25.30 -12.88
N GLY A 67 -13.75 24.87 -12.00
CA GLY A 67 -14.11 24.40 -10.66
C GLY A 67 -14.60 22.96 -10.59
N ALA A 68 -14.24 22.11 -11.55
CA ALA A 68 -14.50 20.67 -11.46
C ALA A 68 -13.96 20.10 -10.14
N ASN A 69 -14.76 19.26 -9.47
CA ASN A 69 -14.38 18.65 -8.20
C ASN A 69 -13.35 17.53 -8.42
N LEU A 70 -12.08 17.84 -8.16
CA LEU A 70 -10.96 16.90 -8.27
C LEU A 70 -11.07 15.68 -7.35
N ASN A 71 -11.89 15.75 -6.29
CA ASN A 71 -12.01 14.73 -5.26
C ASN A 71 -13.37 14.03 -5.27
N ALA A 72 -14.17 14.25 -6.32
CA ALA A 72 -15.36 13.43 -6.55
C ALA A 72 -14.97 11.96 -6.71
N GLN A 73 -15.90 11.07 -6.36
CA GLN A 73 -15.75 9.63 -6.52
C GLN A 73 -16.85 9.06 -7.42
N ASP A 74 -16.48 8.07 -8.23
CA ASP A 74 -17.42 7.24 -8.99
C ASP A 74 -18.15 6.24 -8.07
N ALA A 75 -18.98 5.36 -8.64
CA ALA A 75 -19.71 4.34 -7.88
C ALA A 75 -18.83 3.28 -7.19
N ASP A 76 -17.57 3.14 -7.62
CA ASP A 76 -16.58 2.23 -7.04
C ASP A 76 -15.62 2.94 -6.06
N GLY A 77 -15.79 4.25 -5.86
CA GLY A 77 -14.96 5.05 -4.96
C GLY A 77 -13.67 5.59 -5.60
N ASN A 78 -13.49 5.52 -6.92
CA ASN A 78 -12.29 6.00 -7.61
C ASN A 78 -12.32 7.51 -7.84
N SER A 79 -11.17 8.18 -7.66
CA SER A 79 -10.97 9.59 -7.98
C SER A 79 -10.38 9.81 -9.39
N VAL A 80 -10.33 11.07 -9.86
CA VAL A 80 -9.61 11.39 -11.10
C VAL A 80 -8.14 10.97 -11.04
N LEU A 81 -7.48 11.18 -9.89
CA LEU A 81 -6.07 10.81 -9.74
C LEU A 81 -5.87 9.29 -9.84
N PHE A 82 -6.80 8.50 -9.31
CA PHE A 82 -6.79 7.04 -9.49
C PHE A 82 -6.83 6.66 -10.97
N TYR A 83 -7.74 7.26 -11.74
CA TYR A 83 -7.87 6.98 -13.18
C TYR A 83 -6.61 7.37 -13.97
N ARG A 84 -5.94 8.47 -13.63
CA ARG A 84 -4.70 8.87 -14.31
C ARG A 84 -3.51 7.96 -13.98
N LEU A 85 -3.43 7.44 -12.76
CA LEU A 85 -2.34 6.55 -12.37
C LEU A 85 -2.57 5.08 -12.75
N LEU A 86 -3.83 4.64 -12.94
CA LEU A 86 -4.17 3.24 -13.22
C LEU A 86 -3.47 2.65 -14.47
N PRO A 87 -3.40 3.35 -15.62
CA PRO A 87 -2.64 2.86 -16.77
C PRO A 87 -1.15 2.74 -16.45
N ILE A 88 -0.59 3.72 -15.74
CA ILE A 88 0.83 3.82 -15.38
C ILE A 88 1.25 2.66 -14.44
N LEU A 89 0.37 2.28 -13.51
CA LEU A 89 0.57 1.14 -12.61
C LEU A 89 0.76 -0.19 -13.34
N LYS A 90 0.24 -0.32 -14.57
CA LYS A 90 0.32 -1.56 -15.37
C LYS A 90 1.55 -1.59 -16.29
N VAL A 91 2.27 -0.48 -16.43
CA VAL A 91 3.46 -0.38 -17.28
C VAL A 91 4.72 -0.67 -16.47
N LYS A 92 5.64 -1.45 -17.05
CA LYS A 92 6.86 -1.89 -16.35
C LYS A 92 7.83 -0.74 -16.06
N VAL A 93 7.89 0.25 -16.95
CA VAL A 93 8.77 1.42 -16.83
C VAL A 93 8.00 2.64 -17.37
N PRO A 94 7.25 3.36 -16.51
CA PRO A 94 6.59 4.59 -16.92
C PRO A 94 7.60 5.73 -17.08
N ASP A 95 7.35 6.64 -18.02
CA ASP A 95 8.15 7.87 -18.19
C ASP A 95 7.63 8.97 -17.24
N MET A 96 8.48 9.95 -16.92
CA MET A 96 8.09 11.12 -16.12
C MET A 96 7.05 11.98 -16.85
N ASP A 97 7.05 11.98 -18.18
CA ASP A 97 6.06 12.68 -19.00
C ASP A 97 4.64 12.13 -18.76
N ASP A 98 4.50 10.83 -18.48
CA ASP A 98 3.21 10.19 -18.15
C ASP A 98 2.63 10.72 -16.83
N LEU A 99 3.45 11.33 -15.97
CA LEU A 99 3.06 11.82 -14.64
C LEU A 99 2.75 13.32 -14.62
N ALA A 100 2.96 14.05 -15.73
CA ALA A 100 2.76 15.49 -15.78
C ALA A 100 1.32 15.89 -15.45
N GLU A 101 0.33 15.19 -16.02
CA GLU A 101 -1.08 15.46 -15.74
C GLU A 101 -1.46 15.11 -14.30
N ALA A 102 -1.01 13.95 -13.80
CA ALA A 102 -1.23 13.54 -12.41
C ALA A 102 -0.63 14.57 -11.43
N LYS A 103 0.55 15.11 -11.74
CA LYS A 103 1.20 16.14 -10.93
C LYS A 103 0.36 17.42 -10.87
N ARG A 104 -0.11 17.91 -12.03
CA ARG A 104 -0.97 19.09 -12.10
C ARG A 104 -2.27 18.90 -11.32
N LEU A 105 -2.88 17.71 -11.38
CA LEU A 105 -4.07 17.39 -10.59
C LEU A 105 -3.78 17.51 -9.09
N ILE A 106 -2.66 16.96 -8.61
CA ILE A 106 -2.26 17.06 -7.20
C ILE A 106 -1.99 18.52 -6.80
N GLU A 107 -1.25 19.27 -7.63
CA GLU A 107 -1.00 20.71 -7.42
C GLU A 107 -2.29 21.54 -7.42
N SER A 108 -3.32 21.07 -8.13
CA SER A 108 -4.66 21.67 -8.17
C SER A 108 -5.59 21.19 -7.06
N GLY A 109 -5.11 20.32 -6.15
CA GLY A 109 -5.85 19.87 -4.97
C GLY A 109 -6.48 18.48 -5.05
N ALA A 110 -6.11 17.64 -6.03
CA ALA A 110 -6.47 16.23 -6.03
C ALA A 110 -5.77 15.50 -4.87
N LEU A 111 -6.54 14.74 -4.09
CA LEU A 111 -6.03 14.03 -2.93
C LEU A 111 -5.27 12.76 -3.34
N VAL A 112 -4.06 12.61 -2.80
CA VAL A 112 -3.22 11.41 -2.94
C VAL A 112 -3.69 10.27 -2.02
N GLU A 113 -4.40 10.63 -0.94
CA GLU A 113 -4.98 9.69 0.03
C GLU A 113 -6.44 10.08 0.30
N TYR A 114 -7.33 9.11 0.26
CA TYR A 114 -8.76 9.34 0.48
C TYR A 114 -9.48 8.05 0.94
N MET A 115 -10.70 8.20 1.45
CA MET A 115 -11.58 7.08 1.77
C MET A 115 -12.52 6.84 0.59
N ALA A 116 -12.37 5.73 -0.13
CA ALA A 116 -13.33 5.29 -1.14
C ALA A 116 -14.65 4.91 -0.46
N ARG A 117 -15.77 5.38 -1.00
CA ARG A 117 -17.11 5.04 -0.54
C ARG A 117 -17.79 4.12 -1.54
N LYS A 118 -18.16 2.91 -1.11
CA LYS A 118 -18.95 1.96 -1.90
C LYS A 118 -20.20 1.57 -1.09
N GLY A 119 -21.33 2.19 -1.44
CA GLY A 119 -22.53 2.11 -0.60
C GLY A 119 -22.30 2.75 0.77
N GLU A 120 -22.61 2.00 1.84
CA GLU A 120 -22.36 2.42 3.23
C GLU A 120 -20.93 2.14 3.69
N GLU A 121 -20.17 1.33 2.95
CA GLU A 121 -18.81 0.96 3.32
C GLU A 121 -17.81 2.04 2.90
N GLN A 122 -16.82 2.27 3.77
CA GLN A 122 -15.68 3.13 3.48
C GLN A 122 -14.40 2.33 3.63
N HIS A 123 -13.53 2.43 2.63
CA HIS A 123 -12.21 1.81 2.67
C HIS A 123 -11.16 2.84 2.28
N PRO A 124 -10.04 2.93 2.99
CA PRO A 124 -8.96 3.81 2.61
C PRO A 124 -8.32 3.34 1.30
N VAL A 125 -8.08 4.29 0.40
CA VAL A 125 -7.31 4.09 -0.82
C VAL A 125 -5.93 4.68 -0.60
N SER A 126 -4.92 3.82 -0.66
CA SER A 126 -3.52 4.22 -0.69
C SER A 126 -2.95 3.94 -2.07
N LEU A 127 -2.86 4.99 -2.90
CA LEU A 127 -2.19 4.93 -4.20
C LEU A 127 -0.73 4.50 -4.04
N LEU A 128 -0.09 4.84 -2.91
CA LEU A 128 1.26 4.41 -2.56
C LEU A 128 1.35 2.89 -2.40
N ASN A 129 0.44 2.29 -1.63
CA ASN A 129 0.39 0.83 -1.49
C ASN A 129 0.13 0.14 -2.82
N MET A 130 -0.70 0.73 -3.69
CA MET A 130 -0.90 0.21 -5.05
C MET A 130 0.39 0.25 -5.88
N ALA A 131 1.15 1.34 -5.83
CA ALA A 131 2.43 1.46 -6.52
C ALA A 131 3.45 0.41 -6.04
N ILE A 132 3.50 0.15 -4.71
CA ILE A 132 4.39 -0.85 -4.10
C ILE A 132 4.00 -2.27 -4.57
N ARG A 133 2.71 -2.61 -4.56
CA ARG A 133 2.22 -3.92 -5.02
C ARG A 133 2.53 -4.16 -6.50
N ASN A 134 2.51 -3.10 -7.31
CA ASN A 134 2.91 -3.16 -8.73
C ASN A 134 4.42 -3.01 -8.94
N GLN A 135 5.21 -2.94 -7.87
CA GLN A 135 6.68 -2.86 -7.91
C GLN A 135 7.20 -1.64 -8.69
N SER A 136 6.39 -0.58 -8.78
CA SER A 136 6.72 0.63 -9.53
C SER A 136 7.44 1.63 -8.64
N LEU A 137 8.78 1.55 -8.61
CA LEU A 137 9.60 2.51 -7.86
C LEU A 137 9.36 3.95 -8.34
N VAL A 138 9.12 4.16 -9.64
CA VAL A 138 8.83 5.49 -10.20
C VAL A 138 7.57 6.09 -9.57
N LEU A 139 6.48 5.31 -9.51
CA LEU A 139 5.24 5.77 -8.87
C LEU A 139 5.37 5.92 -7.35
N VAL A 140 6.12 5.03 -6.68
CA VAL A 140 6.42 5.20 -5.26
C VAL A 140 7.11 6.54 -5.00
N LYS A 141 8.12 6.87 -5.80
CA LYS A 141 8.85 8.14 -5.69
C LYS A 141 7.93 9.33 -5.91
N PHE A 142 7.22 9.31 -7.04
CA PHE A 142 6.27 10.35 -7.41
C PHE A 142 5.25 10.61 -6.30
N LEU A 143 4.61 9.56 -5.77
CA LEU A 143 3.56 9.71 -4.76
C LEU A 143 4.11 10.27 -3.44
N VAL A 144 5.25 9.78 -2.97
CA VAL A 144 5.88 10.29 -1.73
C VAL A 144 6.33 11.74 -1.89
N GLU A 145 6.94 12.10 -3.03
CA GLU A 145 7.34 13.48 -3.36
C GLU A 145 6.14 14.43 -3.46
N ASN A 146 4.95 13.90 -3.78
CA ASN A 146 3.70 14.66 -3.86
C ASN A 146 2.78 14.45 -2.64
N GLY A 147 3.35 14.05 -1.50
CA GLY A 147 2.66 14.11 -0.19
C GLY A 147 1.96 12.83 0.25
N ALA A 148 2.14 11.69 -0.42
CA ALA A 148 1.72 10.40 0.13
C ALA A 148 2.46 10.12 1.44
N ASN A 149 1.73 9.70 2.46
CA ASN A 149 2.31 9.37 3.75
C ASN A 149 2.99 7.99 3.68
N PRO A 150 4.33 7.91 3.86
CA PRO A 150 5.06 6.64 3.82
C PRO A 150 4.78 5.75 5.05
N ASN A 151 3.94 6.24 5.97
CA ASN A 151 3.42 5.56 7.15
C ASN A 151 1.89 5.47 7.14
N HIS A 152 1.24 5.68 5.99
CA HIS A 152 -0.21 5.58 5.87
C HIS A 152 -0.68 4.22 6.39
N ASP A 153 -1.71 4.24 7.22
CA ASP A 153 -2.27 3.07 7.87
C ASP A 153 -3.73 2.94 7.44
N PRO A 154 -4.02 2.11 6.42
CA PRO A 154 -5.39 1.92 5.95
C PRO A 154 -6.24 1.01 6.88
N GLY A 155 -5.75 0.66 8.07
CA GLY A 155 -6.53 -0.10 9.05
C GLY A 155 -6.53 -1.62 8.87
N GLY A 156 -5.90 -2.15 7.81
CA GLY A 156 -5.55 -3.56 7.71
C GLY A 156 -4.29 -3.95 8.49
N VAL A 157 -4.18 -5.24 8.81
CA VAL A 157 -3.12 -5.78 9.70
C VAL A 157 -1.71 -5.61 9.11
N GLU A 158 -1.57 -5.48 7.78
CA GLU A 158 -0.29 -5.59 7.07
C GLU A 158 0.02 -4.39 6.18
N GLU A 159 -0.70 -3.28 6.38
CA GLU A 159 -0.88 -2.31 5.30
C GLU A 159 -0.03 -1.03 5.40
N TYR A 160 0.95 -0.99 6.29
CA TYR A 160 1.97 0.05 6.21
C TYR A 160 2.77 -0.12 4.91
N PRO A 161 3.09 0.97 4.17
CA PRO A 161 3.88 0.91 2.95
C PRO A 161 5.18 0.09 3.10
N LEU A 162 5.89 0.28 4.21
CA LEU A 162 7.12 -0.45 4.50
C LEU A 162 6.89 -1.96 4.65
N PHE A 163 5.79 -2.40 5.24
CA PHE A 163 5.51 -3.83 5.42
C PHE A 163 5.21 -4.51 4.07
N LEU A 164 4.47 -3.84 3.19
CA LEU A 164 4.25 -4.32 1.82
C LEU A 164 5.57 -4.39 1.04
N ALA A 165 6.44 -3.38 1.17
CA ALA A 165 7.72 -3.32 0.47
C ALA A 165 8.71 -4.42 0.88
N VAL A 166 8.53 -5.03 2.06
CA VAL A 166 9.41 -6.10 2.57
C VAL A 166 8.81 -7.50 2.44
N GLY A 167 7.61 -7.68 1.88
CA GLY A 167 7.02 -9.02 1.72
C GLY A 167 5.60 -9.20 2.24
N GLY A 168 5.06 -8.21 2.97
CA GLY A 168 3.72 -8.29 3.57
C GLY A 168 2.61 -8.43 2.53
N SER A 169 1.52 -9.09 2.90
CA SER A 169 0.36 -9.35 2.03
C SER A 169 0.71 -9.93 0.64
N SER A 170 1.69 -10.83 0.60
CA SER A 170 2.18 -11.49 -0.63
C SER A 170 2.77 -10.54 -1.67
N SER A 171 3.09 -9.29 -1.30
CA SER A 171 3.81 -8.36 -2.17
C SER A 171 5.28 -8.79 -2.28
N PRO A 172 5.88 -8.89 -3.47
CA PRO A 172 7.30 -9.20 -3.58
C PRO A 172 8.17 -8.15 -2.87
N PRO A 173 9.18 -8.56 -2.08
CA PRO A 173 10.08 -7.63 -1.42
C PRO A 173 10.99 -6.91 -2.43
N THR A 174 11.17 -5.60 -2.28
CA THR A 174 12.01 -4.79 -3.18
C THR A 174 12.97 -3.91 -2.40
N LEU A 175 14.28 -4.22 -2.45
CA LEU A 175 15.29 -3.44 -1.72
C LEU A 175 15.23 -1.94 -2.05
N ALA A 176 15.11 -1.58 -3.33
CA ALA A 176 15.09 -0.17 -3.75
C ALA A 176 13.88 0.62 -3.22
N ILE A 177 12.70 -0.03 -3.12
CA ILE A 177 11.50 0.60 -2.54
C ILE A 177 11.68 0.74 -1.02
N VAL A 178 12.21 -0.30 -0.36
CA VAL A 178 12.49 -0.27 1.09
C VAL A 178 13.46 0.86 1.44
N GLU A 179 14.59 0.96 0.73
CA GLU A 179 15.58 2.02 0.94
C GLU A 179 14.97 3.41 0.72
N TYR A 180 14.19 3.58 -0.35
CA TYR A 180 13.54 4.86 -0.64
C TYR A 180 12.53 5.25 0.43
N LEU A 181 11.65 4.32 0.85
CA LEU A 181 10.65 4.57 1.88
C LEU A 181 11.31 4.95 3.23
N LEU A 182 12.34 4.22 3.64
CA LEU A 182 13.10 4.53 4.86
C LEU A 182 13.79 5.90 4.79
N ALA A 183 14.39 6.23 3.63
CA ALA A 183 15.01 7.54 3.41
C ALA A 183 13.99 8.70 3.45
N ASN A 184 12.72 8.42 3.14
CA ASN A 184 11.64 9.41 3.11
C ASN A 184 10.71 9.34 4.32
N GLY A 185 11.16 8.79 5.45
CA GLY A 185 10.47 8.92 6.72
C GLY A 185 9.52 7.78 7.09
N SER A 186 9.56 6.65 6.40
CA SER A 186 8.92 5.41 6.89
C SER A 186 9.47 5.02 8.26
N LYS A 187 8.59 4.62 9.18
CA LYS A 187 8.91 4.22 10.54
C LYS A 187 9.19 2.72 10.59
N ALA A 188 10.47 2.37 10.56
CA ALA A 188 10.95 0.99 10.71
C ALA A 188 10.56 0.34 12.06
N VAL A 189 10.29 1.17 13.07
CA VAL A 189 9.92 0.73 14.44
C VAL A 189 8.46 0.30 14.57
N PHE A 190 7.62 0.49 13.54
CA PHE A 190 6.21 0.10 13.59
C PHE A 190 6.03 -1.42 13.66
N THR A 191 4.87 -1.81 14.20
CA THR A 191 4.41 -3.19 14.31
C THR A 191 2.99 -3.30 13.77
N SER A 192 2.61 -4.45 13.23
CA SER A 192 1.24 -4.72 12.82
C SER A 192 0.29 -4.67 14.01
N ARG A 193 -0.97 -4.35 13.73
CA ARG A 193 -2.01 -4.26 14.76
C ARG A 193 -2.29 -5.63 15.36
N LEU A 194 -2.50 -5.68 16.68
CA LEU A 194 -3.04 -6.86 17.33
C LEU A 194 -4.51 -7.02 16.94
N LYS A 195 -4.89 -8.24 16.55
CA LYS A 195 -6.26 -8.59 16.19
C LYS A 195 -6.63 -9.95 16.78
N GLU A 196 -7.83 -10.05 17.31
CA GLU A 196 -8.40 -11.32 17.75
C GLU A 196 -9.21 -11.93 16.61
N ILE A 197 -8.92 -13.19 16.29
CA ILE A 197 -9.68 -13.97 15.32
C ILE A 197 -10.40 -15.07 16.10
N SER A 198 -11.73 -15.02 16.07
CA SER A 198 -12.57 -16.11 16.59
C SER A 198 -12.67 -17.21 15.55
N GLY A 199 -12.33 -18.44 15.94
CA GLY A 199 -12.44 -19.63 15.11
C GLY A 199 -13.15 -20.78 15.82
N PRO A 200 -13.36 -21.91 15.11
CA PRO A 200 -14.07 -23.08 15.64
C PRO A 200 -13.41 -23.68 16.90
N THR A 201 -12.12 -23.43 17.07
CA THR A 201 -11.28 -23.96 18.17
C THR A 201 -10.99 -22.92 19.26
N GLY A 202 -11.72 -21.81 19.28
CA GLY A 202 -11.51 -20.70 20.22
C GLY A 202 -10.99 -19.43 19.55
N SER A 203 -10.71 -18.41 20.35
CA SER A 203 -10.12 -17.17 19.85
C SER A 203 -8.58 -17.25 19.86
N LYS A 204 -7.97 -16.72 18.80
CA LYS A 204 -6.52 -16.60 18.67
C LYS A 204 -6.16 -15.13 18.44
N GLN A 205 -5.20 -14.64 19.21
CA GLN A 205 -4.59 -13.34 18.95
C GLN A 205 -3.52 -13.47 17.88
N ILE A 206 -3.56 -12.58 16.88
CA ILE A 206 -2.55 -12.43 15.84
C ILE A 206 -2.05 -10.99 15.79
N GLY A 207 -0.89 -10.77 15.15
CA GLY A 207 -0.35 -9.44 14.89
C GLY A 207 0.85 -9.08 15.76
N ALA A 208 1.08 -7.78 15.97
CA ALA A 208 2.31 -7.25 16.59
C ALA A 208 3.59 -7.72 15.87
N ARG A 209 3.56 -7.91 14.57
CA ARG A 209 4.70 -8.30 13.74
C ARG A 209 5.37 -7.05 13.20
N ASN A 210 6.69 -6.95 13.31
CA ASN A 210 7.44 -5.83 12.69
C ASN A 210 7.93 -6.21 11.28
N ALA A 211 8.60 -5.29 10.60
CA ALA A 211 9.10 -5.51 9.23
C ALA A 211 10.00 -6.75 9.09
N LEU A 212 10.78 -7.10 10.13
CA LEU A 212 11.63 -8.30 10.11
C LEU A 212 10.83 -9.60 10.19
N HIS A 213 9.63 -9.61 10.77
CA HIS A 213 8.76 -10.78 10.67
C HIS A 213 8.22 -10.95 9.25
N PHE A 214 7.79 -9.88 8.60
CA PHE A 214 7.22 -9.95 7.25
C PHE A 214 8.25 -10.36 6.19
N VAL A 215 9.47 -9.82 6.24
CA VAL A 215 10.52 -10.21 5.28
C VAL A 215 10.88 -11.70 5.34
N THR A 216 10.71 -12.34 6.51
CA THR A 216 10.98 -13.77 6.66
C THR A 216 9.97 -14.67 5.97
N GLU A 217 8.78 -14.15 5.64
CA GLU A 217 7.77 -14.87 4.84
C GLU A 217 8.18 -15.01 3.36
N SER A 218 9.10 -14.15 2.91
CA SER A 218 9.63 -14.17 1.56
C SER A 218 10.96 -14.92 1.54
N PRO A 219 11.00 -16.22 1.14
CA PRO A 219 12.22 -17.03 1.18
C PRO A 219 13.33 -16.49 0.27
N ASN A 220 12.98 -15.73 -0.76
CA ASN A 220 13.90 -15.17 -1.75
C ASN A 220 14.15 -13.65 -1.56
N ALA A 221 13.81 -13.09 -0.39
CA ALA A 221 14.08 -11.68 -0.11
C ALA A 221 15.60 -11.41 -0.15
N ASP A 222 15.99 -10.28 -0.75
CA ASP A 222 17.39 -9.83 -0.71
C ASP A 222 17.84 -9.67 0.76
N PRO A 223 18.91 -10.36 1.22
CA PRO A 223 19.43 -10.24 2.57
C PRO A 223 19.74 -8.81 3.02
N LYS A 224 20.04 -7.90 2.08
CA LYS A 224 20.28 -6.48 2.38
C LYS A 224 19.07 -5.80 2.99
N ILE A 225 17.86 -6.30 2.74
CA ILE A 225 16.64 -5.79 3.37
C ILE A 225 16.74 -5.93 4.91
N TYR A 226 17.31 -7.03 5.41
CA TYR A 226 17.52 -7.21 6.85
C TYR A 226 18.51 -6.18 7.41
N ASP A 227 19.61 -5.90 6.67
CA ASP A 227 20.61 -4.91 7.07
C ASP A 227 20.00 -3.51 7.20
N VAL A 228 19.26 -3.07 6.18
CA VAL A 228 18.67 -1.71 6.17
C VAL A 228 17.59 -1.56 7.24
N LEU A 229 16.79 -2.61 7.48
CA LEU A 229 15.75 -2.59 8.52
C LEU A 229 16.35 -2.50 9.94
N VAL A 230 17.38 -3.29 10.24
CA VAL A 230 18.08 -3.24 11.54
C VAL A 230 18.78 -1.90 11.72
N LYS A 231 19.48 -1.42 10.68
CA LYS A 231 20.13 -0.10 10.69
C LYS A 231 19.12 1.04 10.91
N ALA A 232 17.91 0.92 10.37
CA ALA A 232 16.82 1.88 10.55
C ALA A 232 16.10 1.75 11.90
N GLY A 233 16.50 0.82 12.76
CA GLY A 233 15.97 0.67 14.13
C GLY A 233 14.83 -0.34 14.28
N THR A 234 14.57 -1.18 13.28
CA THR A 234 13.64 -2.32 13.47
C THR A 234 14.18 -3.24 14.56
N ASN A 235 13.40 -3.48 15.60
CA ASN A 235 13.83 -4.35 16.71
C ASN A 235 13.99 -5.81 16.23
N ILE A 236 15.23 -6.27 16.12
CA ILE A 236 15.57 -7.64 15.68
C ILE A 236 15.03 -8.74 16.60
N ASN A 237 14.72 -8.39 17.84
CA ASN A 237 14.26 -9.29 18.90
C ASN A 237 12.80 -9.05 19.29
N HIS A 238 12.05 -8.29 18.49
CA HIS A 238 10.63 -8.05 18.72
C HIS A 238 9.85 -9.36 18.82
N ARG A 239 8.87 -9.47 19.72
CA ARG A 239 8.06 -10.67 19.87
C ARG A 239 6.63 -10.39 19.41
N ASP A 240 6.12 -11.20 18.48
CA ASP A 240 4.74 -11.11 18.01
C ASP A 240 3.72 -11.62 19.04
N ALA A 241 2.43 -11.67 18.67
CA ALA A 241 1.36 -12.14 19.56
C ALA A 241 1.55 -13.58 20.06
N GLU A 242 2.27 -14.43 19.32
CA GLU A 242 2.61 -15.80 19.70
C GLU A 242 3.98 -15.91 20.40
N GLY A 243 4.59 -14.77 20.73
CA GLY A 243 5.89 -14.71 21.39
C GLY A 243 7.07 -15.01 20.46
N ARG A 244 6.83 -15.14 19.15
CA ARG A 244 7.87 -15.47 18.17
C ARG A 244 8.71 -14.24 17.87
N SER A 245 10.03 -14.40 17.84
CA SER A 245 10.93 -13.41 17.27
C SER A 245 11.04 -13.56 15.75
N PRO A 246 11.58 -12.56 15.00
CA PRO A 246 11.86 -12.73 13.58
C PRO A 246 12.72 -13.96 13.29
N LEU A 247 13.67 -14.30 14.18
CA LEU A 247 14.50 -15.49 14.03
C LEU A 247 13.66 -16.78 14.16
N ILE A 248 12.78 -16.84 15.17
CA ILE A 248 11.86 -17.98 15.34
C ILE A 248 10.95 -18.11 14.10
N GLU A 249 10.38 -16.99 13.62
CA GLU A 249 9.52 -17.00 12.43
C GLU A 249 10.30 -17.49 11.19
N ALA A 250 11.53 -17.04 10.97
CA ALA A 250 12.37 -17.50 9.87
C ALA A 250 12.59 -19.02 9.89
N VAL A 251 12.84 -19.60 11.07
CA VAL A 251 13.00 -21.05 11.25
C VAL A 251 11.71 -21.80 10.93
N LEU A 252 10.56 -21.34 11.46
CA LEU A 252 9.25 -21.94 11.18
C LEU A 252 8.90 -21.92 9.68
N ARG A 253 9.28 -20.84 8.99
CA ARG A 253 9.11 -20.68 7.53
C ARG A 253 10.15 -21.46 6.71
N LYS A 254 11.11 -22.13 7.37
CA LYS A 254 12.27 -22.78 6.73
C LYS A 254 13.10 -21.82 5.87
N ASN A 255 13.08 -20.53 6.20
CA ASN A 255 13.85 -19.50 5.52
C ASN A 255 15.28 -19.48 6.06
N VAL A 256 16.10 -20.41 5.57
CA VAL A 256 17.50 -20.59 6.02
C VAL A 256 18.31 -19.30 5.83
N GLN A 257 18.20 -18.66 4.66
CA GLN A 257 18.92 -17.42 4.36
C GLN A 257 18.56 -16.29 5.32
N GLY A 258 17.27 -16.08 5.57
CA GLY A 258 16.77 -15.09 6.54
C GLY A 258 17.21 -15.39 7.98
N ALA A 259 17.11 -16.65 8.40
CA ALA A 259 17.52 -17.07 9.75
C ALA A 259 19.02 -16.85 9.98
N LEU A 260 19.87 -17.28 9.04
CA LEU A 260 21.32 -17.06 9.11
C LEU A 260 21.66 -15.57 9.11
N LYS A 261 20.96 -14.76 8.31
CA LYS A 261 21.16 -13.32 8.26
C LYS A 261 20.79 -12.65 9.59
N LEU A 262 19.68 -13.03 10.21
CA LEU A 262 19.27 -12.54 11.53
C LEU A 262 20.28 -12.92 12.62
N ILE A 263 20.81 -14.15 12.61
CA ILE A 263 21.87 -14.57 13.54
C ILE A 263 23.14 -13.74 13.33
N GLN A 264 23.52 -13.50 12.07
CA GLN A 264 24.67 -12.66 11.73
C GLN A 264 24.50 -11.23 12.27
N LEU A 265 23.28 -10.69 12.19
CA LEU A 265 22.93 -9.35 12.69
C LEU A 265 22.75 -9.28 14.22
N GLY A 266 22.97 -10.38 14.94
CA GLY A 266 22.94 -10.40 16.40
C GLY A 266 21.55 -10.64 17.02
N ALA A 267 20.65 -11.32 16.30
CA ALA A 267 19.39 -11.78 16.88
C ALA A 267 19.64 -12.64 18.13
N ASP A 268 18.85 -12.44 19.18
CA ASP A 268 18.99 -13.20 20.40
C ASP A 268 18.43 -14.61 20.24
N ILE A 269 19.36 -15.56 20.16
CA ILE A 269 19.07 -16.98 19.95
C ILE A 269 18.45 -17.69 21.16
N SER A 270 18.43 -17.05 22.34
CA SER A 270 17.82 -17.63 23.56
C SER A 270 16.33 -17.34 23.70
N LEU A 271 15.76 -16.48 22.85
CA LEU A 271 14.32 -16.21 22.91
C LEU A 271 13.53 -17.48 22.56
N ALA A 272 12.43 -17.67 23.27
CA ALA A 272 11.47 -18.74 23.06
C ALA A 272 10.10 -18.16 22.70
N ASP A 273 9.29 -18.91 21.96
CA ASP A 273 7.89 -18.59 21.71
C ASP A 273 7.00 -18.83 22.96
N ASN A 274 5.69 -18.60 22.84
CA ASN A 274 4.76 -18.85 23.95
C ASN A 274 4.60 -20.34 24.33
N GLN A 275 5.15 -21.26 23.54
CA GLN A 275 5.21 -22.69 23.84
C GLN A 275 6.54 -23.08 24.51
N GLY A 276 7.44 -22.11 24.72
CA GLY A 276 8.76 -22.33 25.32
C GLY A 276 9.79 -22.89 24.34
N LYS A 277 9.53 -22.86 23.03
CA LYS A 277 10.45 -23.37 22.00
C LYS A 277 11.39 -22.26 21.52
N THR A 278 12.69 -22.52 21.58
CA THR A 278 13.72 -21.63 21.02
C THR A 278 13.88 -21.86 19.52
N ALA A 279 14.60 -20.95 18.84
CA ALA A 279 14.97 -21.14 17.44
C ALA A 279 15.77 -22.45 17.19
N LEU A 280 16.58 -22.89 18.16
CA LEU A 280 17.34 -24.14 18.05
C LEU A 280 16.45 -25.37 18.18
N ASP A 281 15.47 -25.33 19.10
CA ASP A 281 14.52 -26.45 19.27
C ASP A 281 13.71 -26.66 17.99
N LEU A 282 13.17 -25.56 17.44
CA LEU A 282 12.39 -25.59 16.21
C LEU A 282 13.22 -26.00 15.00
N ALA A 283 14.50 -25.59 14.92
CA ALA A 283 15.39 -25.99 13.84
C ALA A 283 15.63 -27.51 13.85
N LYS A 284 15.85 -28.10 15.02
CA LYS A 284 15.99 -29.56 15.21
C LYS A 284 14.73 -30.32 14.83
N GLU A 285 13.57 -29.85 15.28
CA GLU A 285 12.27 -30.44 14.96
C GLU A 285 11.97 -30.39 13.45
N ALA A 286 12.37 -29.30 12.79
CA ALA A 286 12.19 -29.11 11.36
C ALA A 286 13.31 -29.74 10.49
N HIS A 287 14.34 -30.32 11.11
CA HIS A 287 15.53 -30.88 10.46
C HIS A 287 16.25 -29.88 9.54
N LEU A 288 16.67 -28.75 10.10
CA LEU A 288 17.34 -27.65 9.39
C LEU A 288 18.83 -27.57 9.78
N PRO A 289 19.69 -28.46 9.23
CA PRO A 289 21.04 -28.69 9.75
C PRO A 289 21.96 -27.46 9.68
N GLU A 290 21.79 -26.60 8.68
CA GLU A 290 22.57 -25.38 8.53
C GLU A 290 22.31 -24.40 9.68
N ILE A 291 21.04 -24.21 10.04
CA ILE A 291 20.64 -23.33 11.14
C ILE A 291 21.04 -23.96 12.48
N GLU A 292 20.76 -25.26 12.66
CA GLU A 292 21.11 -26.01 13.87
C GLU A 292 22.59 -25.91 14.22
N LYS A 293 23.46 -26.09 13.23
CA LYS A 293 24.91 -25.99 13.39
C LYS A 293 25.31 -24.62 13.93
N VAL A 294 24.88 -23.55 13.25
CA VAL A 294 25.24 -22.17 13.62
C VAL A 294 24.70 -21.81 15.01
N LEU A 295 23.47 -22.19 15.33
CA LEU A 295 22.88 -21.94 16.64
C LEU A 295 23.59 -22.70 17.77
N THR A 296 24.01 -23.95 17.53
CA THR A 296 24.75 -24.77 18.51
C THR A 296 26.14 -24.20 18.80
N GLU A 297 26.85 -23.75 17.76
CA GLU A 297 28.16 -23.10 17.88
C GLU A 297 28.05 -21.79 18.70
N LYS A 298 27.02 -20.97 18.42
CA LYS A 298 26.78 -19.71 19.15
C LYS A 298 26.38 -19.93 20.62
N ASN A 299 25.56 -20.94 20.92
CA ASN A 299 25.19 -21.27 22.30
C ASN A 299 26.40 -21.74 23.12
N SER A 300 27.29 -22.55 22.52
CA SER A 300 28.50 -23.02 23.19
C SER A 300 29.46 -21.86 23.52
N ALA A 301 29.53 -20.85 22.66
CA ALA A 301 30.37 -19.66 22.87
C ALA A 301 29.81 -18.69 23.94
N LYS A 302 28.50 -18.69 24.22
CA LYS A 302 27.89 -17.90 25.32
C LYS A 302 28.11 -18.53 26.70
N ALA A 303 28.48 -19.81 26.77
CA ALA A 303 28.65 -20.56 28.03
C ALA A 303 30.09 -20.58 28.56
N GLN A 304 31.04 -19.97 27.85
CA GLN A 304 32.44 -19.78 28.22
C GLN A 304 32.69 -18.33 28.63
#